data_AF-W1PVZ2-F1
#
_entry.id   AF-W1PVZ2-F1
#
_cell.length_a   1.000
_cell.length_b   1.000
_cell.length_c   1.000
_cell.angle_alpha   90.00
_cell.angle_beta   90.00
_cell.angle_gamma   90.00
#
_symmetry.space_group_name_H-M   'P 1'
#
loop_
_entity.id
_entity.type
_entity.pdbx_description
1 polymer ?
#
loop_
_entity_poly.entity_id
_entity_poly.type
_entity_poly.pdbx_seq_one_letter_code
_entity_poly.pdbx_strand_id
1 'polypeptide(L)'
;METELEEACESEDFERAERVSESLAAAEKAKEAALTSLREAEAECDSVDLRMQEVLESQVAAEEEGVLLLQQFAKDASENADIIMKDAEELSSKEMEEWLSKMECLEMKKMELDLESHLIDEARSGLSNSIDQLTEIDRKEKELLQQKRNSLLKDLENLLELVRLKEAEIAKNNSHIQEVDRRIVNVVSEFHVSHPKINVKYDELQSSLSELSSQSEVLTKKKKEVDDFLCLAEENRLKLSEIASMAAGEARACEELVGLRKALASSILKSRDDKLRLAKTEEKISEEIQLLRQEVSAARASLQELSSSRASIQQEITSSNQRLSFVDQRIPDLEAEKKVAATARNFKEAGRISAESKALSLERETIQARVEEASSELDKMEEEIQNTIEKLHEKEVLVLSKEREAAMSRCERLRLVAASSMVEREAALELGDIEEAESLFAEAKAADSEASELLQTFNLEGEKFEKVSKHLVSMAVITSLAGKQLAEKAISIQPSLSS
;
A
#
# COMPACT_ATOMS: atom_id res chain seq x y z
N MET A 1 -15.81 -51.14 8.79
CA MET A 1 -14.80 -51.94 8.06
C MET A 1 -13.75 -52.52 9.01
N GLU A 2 -12.89 -51.74 9.68
CA GLU A 2 -11.91 -52.33 10.64
C GLU A 2 -12.58 -53.11 11.78
N THR A 3 -13.61 -52.54 12.42
CA THR A 3 -14.40 -53.22 13.46
C THR A 3 -15.17 -54.44 12.94
N GLU A 4 -15.65 -54.38 11.69
CA GLU A 4 -16.35 -55.51 11.04
C GLU A 4 -15.39 -56.62 10.63
N LEU A 5 -14.12 -56.27 10.34
CA LEU A 5 -13.06 -57.24 10.07
C LEU A 5 -12.67 -57.97 11.36
N GLU A 6 -12.52 -57.25 12.47
CA GLU A 6 -12.30 -57.84 13.80
C GLU A 6 -13.47 -58.77 14.18
N GLU A 7 -14.73 -58.32 14.06
CA GLU A 7 -15.91 -59.13 14.38
C GLU A 7 -16.03 -60.39 13.49
N ALA A 8 -15.68 -60.28 12.19
CA ALA A 8 -15.65 -61.42 11.27
C ALA A 8 -14.54 -62.43 11.62
N CYS A 9 -13.38 -61.95 12.06
CA CYS A 9 -12.30 -62.80 12.56
C CYS A 9 -12.66 -63.49 13.88
N GLU A 10 -13.29 -62.78 14.82
CA GLU A 10 -13.75 -63.32 16.11
C GLU A 10 -14.86 -64.37 15.96
N SER A 11 -15.72 -64.21 14.95
CA SER A 11 -16.80 -65.15 14.63
C SER A 11 -16.39 -66.29 13.69
N GLU A 12 -15.11 -66.39 13.34
CA GLU A 12 -14.55 -67.37 12.40
C GLU A 12 -15.23 -67.35 11.00
N ASP A 13 -15.85 -66.23 10.63
CA ASP A 13 -16.45 -66.03 9.31
C ASP A 13 -15.39 -65.51 8.32
N PHE A 14 -14.50 -66.42 7.91
CA PHE A 14 -13.34 -66.08 7.08
C PHE A 14 -13.72 -65.55 5.68
N GLU A 15 -14.87 -65.96 5.12
CA GLU A 15 -15.35 -65.40 3.83
C GLU A 15 -15.82 -63.95 3.99
N ARG A 16 -16.43 -63.60 5.12
CA ARG A 16 -16.76 -62.21 5.44
C ARG A 16 -15.50 -61.41 5.74
N ALA A 17 -14.56 -61.97 6.49
CA ALA A 17 -13.28 -61.32 6.79
C ALA A 17 -12.50 -61.00 5.50
N GLU A 18 -12.41 -61.94 4.55
CA GLU A 18 -11.72 -61.73 3.27
C GLU A 18 -12.38 -60.61 2.45
N ARG A 19 -13.72 -60.62 2.31
CA ARG A 19 -14.45 -59.55 1.59
C ARG A 19 -14.30 -58.17 2.24
N VAL A 20 -14.37 -58.11 3.57
CA VAL A 20 -14.19 -56.85 4.32
C VAL A 20 -12.73 -56.37 4.18
N SER A 21 -11.76 -57.28 4.18
CA SER A 21 -10.35 -56.96 3.98
C SER A 21 -10.07 -56.41 2.58
N GLU A 22 -10.61 -57.05 1.52
CA GLU A 22 -10.50 -56.55 0.15
C GLU A 22 -11.14 -55.15 0.00
N SER A 23 -12.31 -54.96 0.62
CA SER A 23 -13.01 -53.67 0.63
C SER A 23 -12.24 -52.59 1.39
N LEU A 24 -11.63 -52.95 2.53
CA LEU A 24 -10.79 -52.06 3.32
C LEU A 24 -9.55 -51.65 2.52
N ALA A 25 -8.85 -52.59 1.88
CA ALA A 25 -7.69 -52.31 1.04
C ALA A 25 -8.05 -51.42 -0.16
N ALA A 26 -9.22 -51.63 -0.78
CA ALA A 26 -9.71 -50.77 -1.86
C ALA A 26 -10.01 -49.35 -1.36
N ALA A 27 -10.63 -49.22 -0.18
CA ALA A 27 -10.93 -47.93 0.45
C ALA A 27 -9.65 -47.19 0.85
N GLU A 28 -8.65 -47.88 1.41
CA GLU A 28 -7.32 -47.31 1.73
C GLU A 28 -6.61 -46.80 0.47
N LYS A 29 -6.63 -47.57 -0.61
CA LYS A 29 -6.05 -47.13 -1.89
C LYS A 29 -6.76 -45.90 -2.45
N ALA A 30 -8.08 -45.86 -2.36
CA ALA A 30 -8.86 -44.69 -2.79
C ALA A 30 -8.56 -43.45 -1.91
N LYS A 31 -8.41 -43.65 -0.59
CA LYS A 31 -8.00 -42.61 0.35
C LYS A 31 -6.60 -42.07 0.01
N GLU A 32 -5.63 -42.95 -0.24
CA GLU A 32 -4.27 -42.55 -0.60
C GLU A 32 -4.23 -41.73 -1.90
N ALA A 33 -5.01 -42.16 -2.90
CA ALA A 33 -5.15 -41.42 -4.15
C ALA A 33 -5.78 -40.03 -3.94
N ALA A 34 -6.85 -39.95 -3.15
CA ALA A 34 -7.50 -38.69 -2.81
C ALA A 34 -6.57 -37.75 -2.01
N LEU A 35 -5.79 -38.27 -1.07
CA LEU A 35 -4.78 -37.50 -0.31
C LEU A 35 -3.67 -36.97 -1.23
N THR A 36 -3.25 -37.75 -2.22
CA THR A 36 -2.26 -37.30 -3.20
C THR A 36 -2.81 -36.15 -4.04
N SER A 37 -4.03 -36.29 -4.58
CA SER A 37 -4.68 -35.21 -5.32
C SER A 37 -4.93 -33.96 -4.46
N LEU A 38 -5.27 -34.13 -3.17
CA LEU A 38 -5.41 -33.02 -2.24
C LEU A 38 -4.09 -32.26 -2.07
N ARG A 39 -2.97 -32.97 -1.84
CA ARG A 39 -1.65 -32.36 -1.72
C ARG A 39 -1.22 -31.62 -2.99
N GLU A 40 -1.53 -32.17 -4.17
CA GLU A 40 -1.27 -31.52 -5.44
C GLU A 40 -2.07 -30.22 -5.58
N ALA A 41 -3.36 -30.23 -5.22
CA ALA A 41 -4.21 -29.04 -5.23
C ALA A 41 -3.75 -27.99 -4.20
N GLU A 42 -3.41 -28.39 -2.98
CA GLU A 42 -2.85 -27.51 -1.95
C GLU A 42 -1.55 -26.84 -2.41
N ALA A 43 -0.66 -27.59 -3.08
CA ALA A 43 0.57 -27.04 -3.63
C ALA A 43 0.33 -26.03 -4.77
N GLU A 44 -0.71 -26.23 -5.58
CA GLU A 44 -1.13 -25.26 -6.58
C GLU A 44 -1.68 -23.98 -5.94
N CYS A 45 -2.53 -24.10 -4.92
CA CYS A 45 -3.02 -22.96 -4.14
C CYS A 45 -1.88 -22.17 -3.50
N ASP A 46 -0.92 -22.84 -2.85
CA ASP A 46 0.26 -22.21 -2.26
C ASP A 46 1.09 -21.45 -3.32
N SER A 47 1.20 -21.99 -4.54
CA SER A 47 1.88 -21.32 -5.65
C SER A 47 1.15 -20.06 -6.11
N VAL A 48 -0.19 -20.07 -6.12
CA VAL A 48 -1.01 -18.91 -6.46
C VAL A 48 -0.90 -17.84 -5.38
N ASP A 49 -0.99 -18.22 -4.11
CA ASP A 49 -0.84 -17.31 -2.96
C ASP A 49 0.53 -16.61 -2.95
N LEU A 50 1.61 -17.35 -3.25
CA LEU A 50 2.95 -16.79 -3.39
C LEU A 50 3.01 -15.75 -4.52
N ARG A 51 2.41 -16.05 -5.68
CA ARG A 51 2.34 -15.09 -6.79
C ARG A 51 1.54 -13.85 -6.44
N MET A 52 0.41 -14.00 -5.73
CA MET A 52 -0.38 -12.85 -5.27
C MET A 52 0.42 -11.98 -4.28
N GLN A 53 1.21 -12.61 -3.40
CA GLN A 53 2.11 -11.91 -2.50
C GLN A 53 3.18 -11.10 -3.27
N GLU A 54 3.83 -11.71 -4.27
CA GLU A 54 4.83 -11.05 -5.12
C GLU A 54 4.23 -9.84 -5.87
N VAL A 55 2.98 -9.97 -6.35
CA VAL A 55 2.26 -8.86 -7.01
C VAL A 55 2.01 -7.72 -6.03
N LEU A 56 1.57 -8.01 -4.81
CA LEU A 56 1.34 -6.99 -3.78
C LEU A 56 2.65 -6.29 -3.39
N GLU A 57 3.74 -7.03 -3.21
CA GLU A 57 5.07 -6.47 -2.93
C GLU A 57 5.56 -5.58 -4.08
N SER A 58 5.35 -6.01 -5.33
CA SER A 58 5.69 -5.22 -6.52
C SER A 58 4.86 -3.94 -6.62
N GLN A 59 3.56 -4.00 -6.31
CA GLN A 59 2.69 -2.83 -6.25
C GLN A 59 3.17 -1.84 -5.20
N VAL A 60 3.46 -2.32 -4.00
CA VAL A 60 4.00 -1.50 -2.90
C VAL A 60 5.31 -0.83 -3.31
N ALA A 61 6.24 -1.57 -3.92
CA ALA A 61 7.50 -1.01 -4.38
C ALA A 61 7.32 0.08 -5.46
N ALA A 62 6.43 -0.14 -6.42
CA ALA A 62 6.12 0.83 -7.47
C ALA A 62 5.49 2.11 -6.90
N GLU A 63 4.63 1.98 -5.90
CA GLU A 63 4.01 3.12 -5.22
C GLU A 63 5.03 3.91 -4.38
N GLU A 64 5.98 3.23 -3.73
CA GLU A 64 7.09 3.89 -3.01
C GLU A 64 7.99 4.67 -3.96
N GLU A 65 8.32 4.11 -5.13
CA GLU A 65 9.04 4.83 -6.17
C GLU A 65 8.23 6.05 -6.65
N GLY A 66 6.92 5.89 -6.85
CA GLY A 66 6.01 6.98 -7.19
C GLY A 66 6.01 8.11 -6.16
N VAL A 67 6.02 7.79 -4.86
CA VAL A 67 6.13 8.78 -3.78
C VAL A 67 7.43 9.57 -3.89
N LEU A 68 8.57 8.89 -4.09
CA LEU A 68 9.87 9.55 -4.23
C LEU A 68 9.89 10.49 -5.45
N LEU A 69 9.35 10.04 -6.58
CA LEU A 69 9.25 10.84 -7.80
C LEU A 69 8.37 12.08 -7.60
N LEU A 70 7.22 11.94 -6.94
CA LEU A 70 6.33 13.06 -6.63
C LEU A 70 6.97 14.06 -5.66
N GLN A 71 7.68 13.58 -4.64
CA GLN A 71 8.42 14.44 -3.70
C GLN A 71 9.53 15.22 -4.40
N GLN A 72 10.30 14.54 -5.27
CA GLN A 72 11.34 15.19 -6.06
C GLN A 72 10.75 16.21 -7.03
N PHE A 73 9.68 15.87 -7.74
CA PHE A 73 8.99 16.79 -8.64
C PHE A 73 8.44 18.02 -7.90
N ALA A 74 7.84 17.83 -6.71
CA ALA A 74 7.36 18.93 -5.89
C ALA A 74 8.49 19.87 -5.47
N LYS A 75 9.64 19.31 -5.09
CA LYS A 75 10.83 20.07 -4.73
C LYS A 75 11.36 20.86 -5.93
N ASP A 76 11.55 20.20 -7.08
CA ASP A 76 12.06 20.82 -8.30
C ASP A 76 11.13 21.93 -8.81
N ALA A 77 9.81 21.73 -8.73
CA ALA A 77 8.82 22.74 -9.09
C ALA A 77 8.88 23.96 -8.17
N SER A 78 9.08 23.76 -6.86
CA SER A 78 9.26 24.86 -5.89
C SER A 78 10.56 25.62 -6.14
N GLU A 79 11.68 24.91 -6.33
CA GLU A 79 12.99 25.53 -6.59
C GLU A 79 12.97 26.31 -7.91
N ASN A 80 12.34 25.78 -8.96
CA ASN A 80 12.18 26.48 -10.23
C ASN A 80 11.28 27.72 -10.12
N ALA A 81 10.25 27.69 -9.27
CA ALA A 81 9.42 28.87 -9.00
C ALA A 81 10.26 30.00 -8.39
N ASP A 82 11.13 29.67 -7.44
CA ASP A 82 12.04 30.62 -6.80
C ASP A 82 13.08 31.17 -7.78
N ILE A 83 13.64 30.31 -8.64
CA ILE A 83 14.61 30.72 -9.69
C ILE A 83 13.96 31.69 -10.68
N ILE A 84 12.77 31.38 -11.20
CA ILE A 84 12.06 32.25 -12.15
C ILE A 84 11.84 33.64 -11.57
N MET A 85 11.43 33.72 -10.29
CA MET A 85 11.20 35.00 -9.64
C MET A 85 12.50 35.77 -9.48
N LYS A 86 13.56 35.11 -8.99
CA LYS A 86 14.86 35.73 -8.78
C LYS A 86 15.47 36.25 -10.09
N ASP A 87 15.41 35.46 -11.16
CA ASP A 87 15.91 35.87 -12.48
C ASP A 87 15.10 37.06 -13.03
N ALA A 88 13.77 37.05 -12.82
CA ALA A 88 12.91 38.14 -13.24
C ALA A 88 13.19 39.45 -12.45
N GLU A 89 13.38 39.35 -11.14
CA GLU A 89 13.78 40.46 -10.28
C GLU A 89 15.15 41.03 -10.67
N GLU A 90 16.14 40.18 -10.94
CA GLU A 90 17.49 40.60 -11.34
C GLU A 90 17.46 41.34 -12.70
N LEU A 91 16.79 40.77 -13.70
CA LEU A 91 16.64 41.38 -15.02
C LEU A 91 15.86 42.70 -14.94
N SER A 92 14.72 42.69 -14.23
CA SER A 92 13.91 43.89 -14.04
C SER A 92 14.66 44.99 -13.29
N SER A 93 15.43 44.64 -12.25
CA SER A 93 16.23 45.61 -11.49
C SER A 93 17.24 46.29 -12.39
N LYS A 94 17.96 45.51 -13.20
CA LYS A 94 18.94 46.04 -14.15
C LYS A 94 18.29 46.94 -15.21
N GLU A 95 17.16 46.51 -15.79
CA GLU A 95 16.45 47.32 -16.78
C GLU A 95 15.84 48.59 -16.18
N MET A 96 15.40 48.54 -14.92
CA MET A 96 14.86 49.69 -14.20
C MET A 96 15.95 50.69 -13.82
N GLU A 97 17.15 50.24 -13.45
CA GLU A 97 18.32 51.12 -13.25
C GLU A 97 18.70 51.85 -14.54
N GLU A 98 18.74 51.15 -15.67
CA GLU A 98 18.98 51.77 -16.98
C GLU A 98 17.86 52.77 -17.35
N TRP A 99 16.61 52.43 -17.05
CA TRP A 99 15.46 53.29 -17.28
C TRP A 99 15.55 54.56 -16.43
N LEU A 100 15.85 54.44 -15.13
CA LEU A 100 16.01 55.57 -14.21
C LEU A 100 17.10 56.52 -14.71
N SER A 101 18.27 55.99 -15.08
CA SER A 101 19.36 56.82 -15.60
C SER A 101 18.97 57.60 -16.87
N LYS A 102 18.24 56.96 -17.80
CA LYS A 102 17.74 57.61 -19.02
C LYS A 102 16.64 58.64 -18.71
N MET A 103 15.77 58.35 -17.76
CA MET A 103 14.69 59.25 -17.33
C MET A 103 15.26 60.49 -16.65
N GLU A 104 16.25 60.34 -15.77
CA GLU A 104 16.95 61.48 -15.14
C GLU A 104 17.63 62.38 -16.17
N CYS A 105 18.29 61.79 -17.17
CA CYS A 105 18.89 62.55 -18.28
C CYS A 105 17.82 63.30 -19.10
N LEU A 106 16.69 62.66 -19.38
CA LEU A 106 15.57 63.28 -20.10
C LEU A 106 14.94 64.42 -19.28
N GLU A 107 14.73 64.23 -17.98
CA GLU A 107 14.20 65.25 -17.06
C GLU A 107 15.13 66.47 -17.00
N MET A 108 16.45 66.25 -16.92
CA MET A 108 17.45 67.32 -16.96
C MET A 108 17.38 68.10 -18.29
N LYS A 109 17.32 67.39 -19.43
CA LYS A 109 17.21 68.01 -20.75
C LYS A 109 15.89 68.78 -20.92
N LYS A 110 14.80 68.27 -20.34
CA LYS A 110 13.51 68.97 -20.30
C LYS A 110 13.62 70.29 -19.54
N MET A 111 14.21 70.27 -18.34
CA MET A 111 14.41 71.50 -17.55
C MET A 111 15.29 72.51 -18.29
N GLU A 112 16.33 72.05 -18.99
CA GLU A 112 17.19 72.92 -19.81
C GLU A 112 16.40 73.58 -20.96
N LEU A 113 15.61 72.80 -21.70
CA LEU A 113 14.77 73.31 -22.78
C LEU A 113 13.65 74.23 -22.28
N ASP A 114 13.05 73.95 -21.12
CA ASP A 114 12.03 74.82 -20.52
C ASP A 114 12.63 76.19 -20.15
N LEU A 115 13.85 76.22 -19.60
CA LEU A 115 14.59 77.47 -19.34
C LEU A 115 14.92 78.20 -20.65
N GLU A 116 15.38 77.49 -21.68
CA GLU A 116 15.67 78.08 -22.99
C GLU A 116 14.40 78.64 -23.65
N SER A 117 13.27 77.94 -23.55
CA SER A 117 11.96 78.41 -24.03
C SER A 117 11.57 79.71 -23.34
N HIS A 118 11.66 79.77 -22.02
CA HIS A 118 11.33 80.98 -21.27
C HIS A 118 12.20 82.17 -21.68
N LEU A 119 13.50 81.95 -21.88
CA LEU A 119 14.42 83.00 -22.34
C LEU A 119 14.10 83.45 -23.78
N ILE A 120 13.76 82.54 -24.68
CA ILE A 120 13.37 82.86 -26.06
C ILE A 120 12.05 83.62 -26.10
N ASP A 121 11.06 83.21 -25.30
CA ASP A 121 9.75 83.88 -25.21
C ASP A 121 9.87 85.28 -24.58
N GLU A 122 10.72 85.44 -23.56
CA GLU A 122 11.05 86.74 -23.00
C GLU A 122 11.76 87.63 -24.03
N ALA A 123 12.70 87.08 -24.81
CA ALA A 123 13.35 87.81 -25.89
C ALA A 123 12.37 88.21 -27.01
N ARG A 124 11.45 87.31 -27.40
CA ARG A 124 10.41 87.59 -28.41
C ARG A 124 9.44 88.67 -27.94
N SER A 125 8.95 88.56 -26.71
CA SER A 125 8.03 89.54 -26.13
C SER A 125 8.72 90.89 -25.90
N GLY A 126 9.94 90.92 -25.40
CA GLY A 126 10.75 92.13 -25.26
C GLY A 126 11.00 92.84 -26.60
N LEU A 127 11.31 92.07 -27.65
CA LEU A 127 11.46 92.58 -29.01
C LEU A 127 10.14 93.15 -29.55
N SER A 128 9.03 92.42 -29.43
CA SER A 128 7.70 92.87 -29.86
C SER A 128 7.31 94.16 -29.15
N ASN A 129 7.47 94.21 -27.83
CA ASN A 129 7.15 95.39 -27.02
C ASN A 129 8.02 96.61 -27.41
N SER A 130 9.30 96.40 -27.74
CA SER A 130 10.18 97.48 -28.22
C SER A 130 9.74 98.03 -29.59
N ILE A 131 9.35 97.14 -30.51
CA ILE A 131 8.82 97.55 -31.81
C ILE A 131 7.53 98.36 -31.63
N ASP A 132 6.61 97.90 -30.79
CA ASP A 132 5.35 98.59 -30.52
C ASP A 132 5.59 99.98 -29.89
N GLN A 133 6.49 100.09 -28.91
CA GLN A 133 6.80 101.36 -28.25
C GLN A 133 7.45 102.38 -29.18
N LEU A 134 8.40 101.95 -30.01
CA LEU A 134 9.11 102.84 -30.94
C LEU A 134 8.21 103.31 -32.09
N THR A 135 7.20 102.53 -32.47
CA THR A 135 6.27 102.87 -33.55
C THR A 135 4.99 103.58 -33.09
N GLU A 136 4.73 103.64 -31.78
CA GLU A 136 3.49 104.21 -31.22
C GLU A 136 3.34 105.73 -31.44
N ILE A 137 4.44 106.49 -31.39
CA ILE A 137 4.43 107.94 -31.61
C ILE A 137 4.05 108.25 -33.06
N ASP A 138 4.72 107.58 -34.01
CA ASP A 138 4.46 107.74 -35.44
C ASP A 138 3.05 107.26 -35.82
N ARG A 139 2.55 106.20 -35.16
CA ARG A 139 1.19 105.69 -35.35
C ARG A 139 0.12 106.68 -34.89
N LYS A 140 0.31 107.30 -33.72
CA LYS A 140 -0.60 108.33 -33.20
C LYS A 140 -0.56 109.61 -34.01
N GLU A 141 0.61 110.01 -34.52
CA GLU A 141 0.75 111.17 -35.41
C GLU A 141 -0.02 110.96 -36.73
N LYS A 142 0.04 109.75 -37.30
CA LYS A 142 -0.74 109.37 -38.49
C LYS A 142 -2.24 109.51 -38.28
N GLU A 143 -2.78 109.00 -37.17
CA GLU A 143 -4.22 109.07 -36.88
C GLU A 143 -4.72 110.52 -36.71
N LEU A 144 -3.93 111.37 -36.06
CA LEU A 144 -4.25 112.79 -35.83
C LEU A 144 -4.27 113.60 -37.14
N LEU A 145 -3.31 113.35 -38.04
CA LEU A 145 -3.26 113.98 -39.36
C LEU A 145 -4.43 113.53 -40.25
N GLN A 146 -4.90 112.28 -40.09
CA GLN A 146 -6.07 111.77 -40.80
C GLN A 146 -7.39 112.40 -40.33
N GLN A 147 -7.54 112.67 -39.03
CA GLN A 147 -8.70 113.40 -38.50
C GLN A 147 -8.71 114.87 -38.97
N LYS A 148 -7.54 115.53 -39.03
CA LYS A 148 -7.41 116.92 -39.49
C LYS A 148 -7.68 117.08 -41.00
N ARG A 149 -7.40 116.03 -41.80
CA ARG A 149 -7.79 115.94 -43.21
C ARG A 149 -9.31 115.97 -43.41
N ASN A 150 -10.05 115.28 -42.53
CA ASN A 150 -11.49 115.11 -42.69
C ASN A 150 -12.30 116.34 -42.23
N SER A 151 -11.78 117.15 -41.29
CA SER A 151 -12.42 118.41 -40.90
C SER A 151 -12.22 119.52 -41.94
N LEU A 152 -11.04 119.61 -42.55
CA LEU A 152 -10.71 120.60 -43.59
C LEU A 152 -11.45 120.35 -44.92
N LEU A 153 -11.93 119.14 -45.17
CA LEU A 153 -12.76 118.78 -46.32
C LEU A 153 -14.18 119.40 -46.26
N LYS A 154 -14.63 119.79 -45.06
CA LYS A 154 -15.95 120.39 -44.82
C LYS A 154 -15.96 121.90 -45.00
N ASP A 155 -14.81 122.54 -44.83
CA ASP A 155 -14.63 123.99 -45.01
C ASP A 155 -14.26 124.35 -46.48
N LEU A 156 -13.99 123.34 -47.31
CA LEU A 156 -13.52 123.40 -48.70
C LEU A 156 -14.55 123.93 -49.71
N GLU A 157 -15.85 123.96 -49.40
CA GLU A 157 -16.87 124.57 -50.28
C GLU A 157 -16.81 126.10 -50.29
N ASN A 158 -16.27 126.72 -49.25
CA ASN A 158 -16.26 128.19 -49.09
C ASN A 158 -14.94 128.86 -49.55
N LEU A 159 -13.93 128.08 -49.97
CA LEU A 159 -12.53 128.53 -50.15
C LEU A 159 -11.96 128.25 -51.55
N LEU A 160 -12.83 128.04 -52.56
CA LEU A 160 -12.46 127.79 -53.97
C LEU A 160 -11.59 128.90 -54.61
N GLU A 161 -11.54 130.11 -54.04
CA GLU A 161 -10.68 131.21 -54.51
C GLU A 161 -9.26 131.20 -53.87
N LEU A 162 -9.06 130.51 -52.73
CA LEU A 162 -7.74 130.37 -52.05
C LEU A 162 -6.95 129.13 -52.52
N VAL A 163 -7.56 128.27 -53.34
CA VAL A 163 -7.03 127.01 -53.87
C VAL A 163 -5.70 127.19 -54.60
N ARG A 164 -5.53 128.30 -55.34
CA ARG A 164 -4.31 128.56 -56.13
C ARG A 164 -3.05 128.84 -55.31
N LEU A 165 -3.19 129.29 -54.05
CA LEU A 165 -2.07 129.51 -53.13
C LEU A 165 -1.76 128.27 -52.26
N LYS A 166 -2.70 127.31 -52.17
CA LYS A 166 -2.60 126.09 -51.33
C LYS A 166 -2.05 124.87 -52.08
N GLU A 167 -2.04 124.84 -53.41
CA GLU A 167 -1.41 123.78 -54.21
C GLU A 167 0.09 123.60 -53.93
N ALA A 168 0.81 124.68 -53.59
CA ALA A 168 2.22 124.63 -53.20
C ALA A 168 2.45 124.03 -51.79
N GLU A 169 1.47 124.10 -50.90
CA GLU A 169 1.54 123.57 -49.53
C GLU A 169 1.20 122.07 -49.47
N ILE A 170 0.35 121.58 -50.38
CA ILE A 170 0.02 120.15 -50.54
C ILE A 170 1.25 119.34 -51.00
N ALA A 171 2.07 119.87 -51.91
CA ALA A 171 3.31 119.23 -52.32
C ALA A 171 4.30 119.07 -51.15
N LYS A 172 4.34 120.05 -50.24
CA LYS A 172 5.18 120.02 -49.04
C LYS A 172 4.71 118.98 -48.02
N ASN A 173 3.40 118.82 -47.83
CA ASN A 173 2.86 117.82 -46.90
C ASN A 173 3.01 116.38 -47.41
N ASN A 174 2.90 116.14 -48.72
CA ASN A 174 3.16 114.81 -49.29
C ASN A 174 4.63 114.38 -49.15
N SER A 175 5.57 115.34 -49.21
CA SER A 175 6.98 115.08 -48.90
C SER A 175 7.19 114.64 -47.44
N HIS A 176 6.43 115.20 -46.50
CA HIS A 176 6.56 114.88 -45.08
C HIS A 176 5.99 113.50 -44.73
N ILE A 177 4.89 113.11 -45.39
CA ILE A 177 4.32 111.76 -45.25
C ILE A 177 5.30 110.69 -45.73
N GLN A 178 5.95 110.91 -46.89
CA GLN A 178 6.95 109.97 -47.40
C GLN A 178 8.20 109.86 -46.52
N GLU A 179 8.56 110.93 -45.80
CA GLU A 179 9.69 110.93 -44.89
C GLU A 179 9.38 110.14 -43.59
N VAL A 180 8.17 110.27 -43.06
CA VAL A 180 7.70 109.44 -41.93
C VAL A 180 7.62 107.97 -42.33
N ASP A 181 7.07 107.66 -43.51
CA ASP A 181 7.01 106.28 -44.02
C ASP A 181 8.41 105.66 -44.19
N ARG A 182 9.41 106.44 -44.62
CA ARG A 182 10.81 105.97 -44.67
C ARG A 182 11.39 105.69 -43.29
N ARG A 183 11.04 106.47 -42.26
CA ARG A 183 11.52 106.23 -40.89
C ARG A 183 10.93 104.95 -40.30
N ILE A 184 9.64 104.69 -40.51
CA ILE A 184 9.00 103.44 -40.09
C ILE A 184 9.67 102.23 -40.78
N VAL A 185 9.92 102.31 -42.09
CA VAL A 185 10.60 101.23 -42.82
C VAL A 185 12.03 101.02 -42.32
N ASN A 186 12.77 102.10 -41.98
CA ASN A 186 14.11 101.98 -41.43
C ASN A 186 14.12 101.26 -40.07
N VAL A 187 13.24 101.63 -39.13
CA VAL A 187 13.15 100.95 -37.83
C VAL A 187 12.79 99.47 -38.00
N VAL A 188 11.83 99.15 -38.88
CA VAL A 188 11.48 97.75 -39.17
C VAL A 188 12.65 97.00 -39.83
N SER A 189 13.46 97.66 -40.66
CA SER A 189 14.62 97.06 -41.32
C SER A 189 15.78 96.76 -40.35
N GLU A 190 15.96 97.58 -39.30
CA GLU A 190 16.98 97.36 -38.26
C GLU A 190 16.75 96.04 -37.48
N PHE A 191 15.48 95.63 -37.32
CA PHE A 191 15.11 94.36 -36.67
C PHE A 191 14.93 93.17 -37.63
N HIS A 192 15.09 93.38 -38.95
CA HIS A 192 14.92 92.33 -39.96
C HIS A 192 16.00 91.23 -39.89
N VAL A 193 17.14 91.52 -39.24
CA VAL A 193 18.24 90.56 -39.05
C VAL A 193 18.07 89.71 -37.78
N SER A 194 17.45 90.24 -36.72
CA SER A 194 17.27 89.55 -35.43
C SER A 194 16.01 88.69 -35.38
N HIS A 195 14.92 89.14 -36.01
CA HIS A 195 13.64 88.42 -36.06
C HIS A 195 13.73 86.98 -36.65
N PRO A 196 14.33 86.73 -37.84
CA PRO A 196 14.43 85.37 -38.37
C PRO A 196 15.37 84.48 -37.55
N LYS A 197 16.41 85.04 -36.90
CA LYS A 197 17.30 84.27 -36.02
C LYS A 197 16.58 83.76 -34.77
N ILE A 198 15.72 84.59 -34.18
CA ILE A 198 14.90 84.20 -33.02
C ILE A 198 13.84 83.17 -33.43
N ASN A 199 13.23 83.31 -34.62
CA ASN A 199 12.26 82.33 -35.12
C ASN A 199 12.90 80.98 -35.48
N VAL A 200 14.09 80.95 -36.10
CA VAL A 200 14.81 79.69 -36.37
C VAL A 200 15.11 78.96 -35.08
N LYS A 201 15.59 79.67 -34.04
CA LYS A 201 15.80 79.07 -32.72
C LYS A 201 14.52 78.56 -32.08
N TYR A 202 13.40 79.26 -32.25
CA TYR A 202 12.09 78.82 -31.78
C TYR A 202 11.64 77.53 -32.50
N ASP A 203 11.83 77.44 -33.81
CA ASP A 203 11.47 76.24 -34.59
C ASP A 203 12.39 75.04 -34.24
N GLU A 204 13.68 75.29 -34.00
CA GLU A 204 14.65 74.30 -33.50
C GLU A 204 14.27 73.80 -32.09
N LEU A 205 13.87 74.71 -31.20
CA LEU A 205 13.38 74.38 -29.86
C LEU A 205 12.09 73.55 -29.93
N GLN A 206 11.13 73.94 -30.78
CA GLN A 206 9.87 73.22 -30.98
C GLN A 206 10.10 71.79 -31.49
N SER A 207 11.08 71.63 -32.39
CA SER A 207 11.51 70.32 -32.90
C SER A 207 12.14 69.47 -31.79
N SER A 208 12.99 70.08 -30.96
CA SER A 208 13.64 69.42 -29.82
C SER A 208 12.64 69.01 -28.73
N LEU A 209 11.62 69.83 -28.45
CA LEU A 209 10.51 69.49 -27.56
C LEU A 209 9.68 68.32 -28.09
N SER A 210 9.44 68.27 -29.41
CA SER A 210 8.74 67.16 -30.05
C SER A 210 9.55 65.86 -29.96
N GLU A 211 10.86 65.93 -30.17
CA GLU A 211 11.76 64.77 -29.98
C GLU A 211 11.76 64.30 -28.52
N LEU A 212 11.85 65.22 -27.56
CA LEU A 212 11.80 64.91 -26.12
C LEU A 212 10.47 64.21 -25.74
N SER A 213 9.34 64.67 -26.28
CA SER A 213 8.05 64.02 -26.05
C SER A 213 8.02 62.58 -26.57
N SER A 214 8.59 62.32 -27.76
CA SER A 214 8.69 60.97 -28.31
C SER A 214 9.61 60.06 -27.47
N GLN A 215 10.72 60.58 -26.94
CA GLN A 215 11.61 59.83 -26.05
C GLN A 215 10.92 59.49 -24.72
N SER A 216 10.10 60.39 -24.19
CA SER A 216 9.29 60.14 -22.99
C SER A 216 8.26 59.03 -23.20
N GLU A 217 7.59 58.99 -24.36
CA GLU A 217 6.69 57.90 -24.73
C GLU A 217 7.40 56.55 -24.83
N VAL A 218 8.60 56.51 -25.41
CA VAL A 218 9.42 55.29 -25.48
C VAL A 218 9.81 54.80 -24.08
N LEU A 219 10.21 55.70 -23.18
CA LEU A 219 10.57 55.33 -21.80
C LEU A 219 9.35 54.85 -21.00
N THR A 220 8.19 55.48 -21.14
CA THR A 220 6.96 55.03 -20.45
C THR A 220 6.53 53.64 -20.95
N LYS A 221 6.66 53.37 -22.26
CA LYS A 221 6.44 52.04 -22.82
C LYS A 221 7.43 51.01 -22.27
N LYS A 222 8.73 51.34 -22.21
CA LYS A 222 9.76 50.43 -21.66
C LYS A 222 9.48 50.09 -20.19
N LYS A 223 9.08 51.07 -19.38
CA LYS A 223 8.68 50.83 -17.98
C LYS A 223 7.50 49.84 -17.89
N LYS A 224 6.49 50.04 -18.73
CA LYS A 224 5.34 49.14 -18.79
C LYS A 224 5.76 47.72 -19.20
N GLU A 225 6.66 47.57 -20.16
CA GLU A 225 7.18 46.26 -20.58
C GLU A 225 7.90 45.53 -19.43
N VAL A 226 8.66 46.25 -18.59
CA VAL A 226 9.30 45.70 -17.39
C VAL A 226 8.26 45.26 -16.34
N ASP A 227 7.27 46.12 -16.07
CA ASP A 227 6.18 45.81 -15.12
C ASP A 227 5.36 44.58 -15.59
N ASP A 228 5.01 44.52 -16.88
CA ASP A 228 4.28 43.40 -17.48
C ASP A 228 5.08 42.08 -17.41
N PHE A 229 6.41 42.14 -17.58
CA PHE A 229 7.29 40.98 -17.44
C PHE A 229 7.34 40.44 -16.01
N LEU A 230 7.44 41.32 -15.01
CA LEU A 230 7.37 40.92 -13.59
C LEU A 230 6.02 40.29 -13.23
N CYS A 231 4.91 40.86 -13.72
CA CYS A 231 3.58 40.27 -13.51
C CYS A 231 3.49 38.86 -14.09
N LEU A 232 4.02 38.64 -15.30
CA LEU A 232 4.02 37.32 -15.93
C LEU A 232 4.91 36.31 -15.17
N ALA A 233 6.07 36.75 -14.68
CA ALA A 233 6.96 35.91 -13.86
C ALA A 233 6.28 35.49 -12.55
N GLU A 234 5.61 36.42 -11.88
CA GLU A 234 4.85 36.16 -10.64
C GLU A 234 3.68 35.19 -10.88
N GLU A 235 2.94 35.34 -11.98
CA GLU A 235 1.90 34.39 -12.35
C GLU A 235 2.45 32.98 -12.59
N ASN A 236 3.61 32.86 -13.25
CA ASN A 236 4.25 31.57 -13.50
C ASN A 236 4.77 30.95 -12.19
N ARG A 237 5.34 31.76 -11.30
CA ARG A 237 5.77 31.34 -9.96
C ARG A 237 4.61 30.77 -9.15
N LEU A 238 3.47 31.46 -9.13
CA LEU A 238 2.27 31.00 -8.42
C LEU A 238 1.75 29.67 -8.97
N LYS A 239 1.69 29.51 -10.30
CA LYS A 239 1.29 28.25 -10.94
C LYS A 239 2.22 27.09 -10.58
N LEU A 240 3.55 27.32 -10.61
CA LEU A 240 4.53 26.30 -10.23
C LEU A 240 4.45 25.94 -8.74
N SER A 241 4.24 26.93 -7.88
CA SER A 241 4.07 26.72 -6.44
C SER A 241 2.80 25.92 -6.13
N GLU A 242 1.69 26.17 -6.85
CA GLU A 242 0.47 25.38 -6.74
C GLU A 242 0.70 23.93 -7.16
N ILE A 243 1.35 23.71 -8.31
CA ILE A 243 1.71 22.36 -8.79
C ILE A 243 2.61 21.63 -7.77
N ALA A 244 3.61 22.32 -7.20
CA ALA A 244 4.47 21.77 -6.17
C ALA A 244 3.68 21.33 -4.92
N SER A 245 2.76 22.19 -4.46
CA SER A 245 1.88 21.88 -3.33
C SER A 245 0.96 20.68 -3.61
N MET A 246 0.37 20.61 -4.80
CA MET A 246 -0.46 19.48 -5.23
C MET A 246 0.35 18.18 -5.28
N ALA A 247 1.54 18.19 -5.89
CA ALA A 247 2.41 17.02 -5.97
C ALA A 247 2.88 16.55 -4.58
N ALA A 248 3.20 17.47 -3.67
CA ALA A 248 3.53 17.14 -2.28
C ALA A 248 2.32 16.59 -1.50
N GLY A 249 1.12 17.08 -1.79
CA GLY A 249 -0.14 16.55 -1.28
C GLY A 249 -0.37 15.10 -1.72
N GLU A 250 -0.24 14.84 -3.02
CA GLU A 250 -0.39 13.51 -3.61
C GLU A 250 0.66 12.54 -3.07
N ALA A 251 1.93 12.97 -2.96
CA ALA A 251 2.99 12.15 -2.38
C ALA A 251 2.67 11.68 -0.96
N ARG A 252 2.14 12.57 -0.11
CA ARG A 252 1.72 12.20 1.26
C ARG A 252 0.55 11.23 1.26
N ALA A 253 -0.45 11.46 0.40
CA ALA A 253 -1.59 10.55 0.28
C ALA A 253 -1.14 9.15 -0.18
N CYS A 254 -0.25 9.06 -1.17
CA CYS A 254 0.36 7.81 -1.61
C CYS A 254 1.19 7.14 -0.50
N GLU A 255 1.98 7.90 0.25
CA GLU A 255 2.78 7.38 1.36
C GLU A 255 1.90 6.77 2.46
N GLU A 256 0.80 7.44 2.83
CA GLU A 256 -0.20 6.89 3.75
C GLU A 256 -0.81 5.59 3.22
N LEU A 257 -1.17 5.53 1.93
CA LEU A 257 -1.73 4.34 1.30
C LEU A 257 -0.75 3.17 1.29
N VAL A 258 0.51 3.40 0.94
CA VAL A 258 1.57 2.38 1.01
C VAL A 258 1.71 1.85 2.43
N GLY A 259 1.72 2.75 3.42
CA GLY A 259 1.77 2.38 4.83
C GLY A 259 0.62 1.45 5.24
N LEU A 260 -0.60 1.76 4.80
CA LEU A 260 -1.78 0.92 5.02
C LEU A 260 -1.65 -0.44 4.33
N ARG A 261 -1.24 -0.49 3.05
CA ARG A 261 -1.04 -1.76 2.33
C ARG A 261 -0.03 -2.66 3.02
N LYS A 262 1.11 -2.12 3.47
CA LYS A 262 2.12 -2.87 4.22
C LYS A 262 1.59 -3.44 5.54
N ALA A 263 0.83 -2.63 6.29
CA ALA A 263 0.23 -3.08 7.55
C ALA A 263 -0.78 -4.21 7.33
N LEU A 264 -1.62 -4.09 6.29
CA LEU A 264 -2.61 -5.11 5.92
C LEU A 264 -1.94 -6.40 5.42
N ALA A 265 -0.94 -6.28 4.54
CA ALA A 265 -0.15 -7.40 4.02
C ALA A 265 0.49 -8.22 5.16
N SER A 266 1.00 -7.54 6.19
CA SER A 266 1.59 -8.19 7.36
C SER A 266 0.59 -9.06 8.13
N SER A 267 -0.70 -8.66 8.18
CA SER A 267 -1.76 -9.46 8.82
C SER A 267 -2.03 -10.76 8.05
N ILE A 268 -2.05 -10.69 6.72
CA ILE A 268 -2.23 -11.87 5.85
C ILE A 268 -1.08 -12.85 6.04
N LEU A 269 0.16 -12.35 6.01
CA LEU A 269 1.36 -13.19 6.22
C LEU A 269 1.30 -13.91 7.56
N LYS A 270 0.93 -13.21 8.63
CA LYS A 270 0.77 -13.81 9.95
C LYS A 270 -0.27 -14.93 9.94
N SER A 271 -1.44 -14.71 9.33
CA SER A 271 -2.47 -15.74 9.23
C SER A 271 -2.02 -16.96 8.43
N ARG A 272 -1.25 -16.76 7.35
CA ARG A 272 -0.69 -17.86 6.55
C ARG A 272 0.32 -18.67 7.36
N ASP A 273 1.22 -17.98 8.05
CA ASP A 273 2.21 -18.62 8.91
C ASP A 273 1.56 -19.43 10.04
N ASP A 274 0.48 -18.91 10.63
CA ASP A 274 -0.30 -19.63 11.64
C ASP A 274 -0.97 -20.88 11.07
N LYS A 275 -1.60 -20.81 9.89
CA LYS A 275 -2.17 -21.99 9.21
C LYS A 275 -1.11 -23.06 8.93
N LEU A 276 0.04 -22.64 8.39
CA LEU A 276 1.14 -23.54 8.03
C LEU A 276 1.79 -24.17 9.27
N ARG A 277 1.92 -23.40 10.37
CA ARG A 277 2.37 -23.90 11.66
C ARG A 277 1.42 -24.99 12.18
N LEU A 278 0.11 -24.74 12.14
CA LEU A 278 -0.91 -25.70 12.60
C LEU A 278 -0.95 -26.97 11.73
N ALA A 279 -0.78 -26.84 10.41
CA ALA A 279 -0.70 -27.99 9.50
C ALA A 279 0.52 -28.87 9.82
N LYS A 280 1.69 -28.26 10.05
CA LYS A 280 2.92 -28.99 10.43
C LYS A 280 2.80 -29.66 11.78
N THR A 281 2.13 -29.04 12.76
CA THR A 281 1.89 -29.69 14.06
C THR A 281 0.92 -30.86 13.92
N GLU A 282 -0.15 -30.70 13.13
CA GLU A 282 -1.10 -31.78 12.82
C GLU A 282 -0.42 -32.97 12.13
N GLU A 283 0.44 -32.71 11.13
CA GLU A 283 1.20 -33.74 10.41
C GLU A 283 2.13 -34.51 11.36
N LYS A 284 2.92 -33.80 12.17
CA LYS A 284 3.84 -34.41 13.13
C LYS A 284 3.10 -35.28 14.17
N ILE A 285 1.98 -34.80 14.70
CA ILE A 285 1.18 -35.59 15.65
C ILE A 285 0.57 -36.81 14.95
N SER A 286 0.17 -36.69 13.69
CA SER A 286 -0.35 -37.81 12.89
C SER A 286 0.70 -38.89 12.66
N GLU A 287 1.96 -38.52 12.41
CA GLU A 287 3.09 -39.45 12.35
C GLU A 287 3.32 -40.16 13.70
N GLU A 288 3.27 -39.42 14.81
CA GLU A 288 3.37 -39.99 16.17
C GLU A 288 2.24 -41.00 16.44
N ILE A 289 0.99 -40.69 16.04
CA ILE A 289 -0.16 -41.59 16.16
C ILE A 289 0.05 -42.86 15.33
N GLN A 290 0.57 -42.75 14.11
CA GLN A 290 0.81 -43.90 13.24
C GLN A 290 1.86 -44.85 13.84
N LEU A 291 2.95 -44.31 14.39
CA LEU A 291 3.96 -45.10 15.10
C LEU A 291 3.36 -45.81 16.32
N LEU A 292 2.57 -45.12 17.14
CA LEU A 292 1.91 -45.72 18.29
C LEU A 292 0.92 -46.83 17.89
N ARG A 293 0.16 -46.65 16.80
CA ARG A 293 -0.76 -47.68 16.28
C ARG A 293 -0.01 -48.92 15.78
N GLN A 294 1.15 -48.75 15.14
CA GLN A 294 2.02 -49.87 14.76
C GLN A 294 2.52 -50.62 16.00
N GLU A 295 2.92 -49.90 17.05
CA GLU A 295 3.32 -50.52 18.31
C GLU A 295 2.19 -51.26 19.03
N VAL A 296 0.96 -50.72 19.01
CA VAL A 296 -0.24 -51.41 19.53
C VAL A 296 -0.50 -52.69 18.74
N SER A 297 -0.40 -52.64 17.41
CA SER A 297 -0.58 -53.82 16.55
C SER A 297 0.47 -54.90 16.83
N ALA A 298 1.73 -54.50 17.01
CA ALA A 298 2.81 -55.43 17.39
C ALA A 298 2.60 -56.04 18.78
N ALA A 299 2.14 -55.24 19.76
CA ALA A 299 1.83 -55.74 21.10
C ALA A 299 0.65 -56.73 21.09
N ARG A 300 -0.40 -56.48 20.27
CA ARG A 300 -1.53 -57.40 20.08
C ARG A 300 -1.09 -58.73 19.47
N ALA A 301 -0.23 -58.70 18.45
CA ALA A 301 0.34 -59.91 17.87
C ALA A 301 1.13 -60.74 18.90
N SER A 302 1.98 -60.07 19.70
CA SER A 302 2.71 -60.73 20.78
C SER A 302 1.79 -61.31 21.86
N LEU A 303 0.72 -60.61 22.23
CA LEU A 303 -0.27 -61.09 23.18
C LEU A 303 -1.00 -62.33 22.68
N GLN A 304 -1.31 -62.38 21.38
CA GLN A 304 -1.93 -63.54 20.74
C GLN A 304 -0.99 -64.76 20.77
N GLU A 305 0.29 -64.58 20.43
CA GLU A 305 1.31 -65.62 20.51
C GLU A 305 1.46 -66.17 21.94
N LEU A 306 1.61 -65.28 22.93
CA LEU A 306 1.69 -65.66 24.35
C LEU A 306 0.44 -66.42 24.81
N SER A 307 -0.75 -65.97 24.42
CA SER A 307 -2.01 -66.63 24.76
C SER A 307 -2.13 -68.03 24.14
N SER A 308 -1.65 -68.22 22.91
CA SER A 308 -1.61 -69.53 22.25
C SER A 308 -0.64 -70.49 22.95
N SER A 309 0.53 -69.99 23.36
CA SER A 309 1.53 -70.75 24.09
C SER A 309 1.05 -71.12 25.50
N ARG A 310 0.40 -70.19 26.20
CA ARG A 310 -0.29 -70.43 27.48
C ARG A 310 -1.29 -71.57 27.36
N ALA A 311 -2.13 -71.57 26.32
CA ALA A 311 -3.12 -72.62 26.10
C ALA A 311 -2.46 -74.00 25.87
N SER A 312 -1.33 -74.04 25.14
CA SER A 312 -0.55 -75.26 24.93
C SER A 312 0.02 -75.81 26.26
N ILE A 313 0.67 -74.97 27.07
CA ILE A 313 1.21 -75.37 28.39
C ILE A 313 0.08 -75.84 29.31
N GLN A 314 -1.04 -75.12 29.35
CA GLN A 314 -2.20 -75.51 30.15
C GLN A 314 -2.76 -76.88 29.74
N GLN A 315 -2.77 -77.20 28.44
CA GLN A 315 -3.15 -78.51 27.93
C GLN A 315 -2.14 -79.60 28.35
N GLU A 316 -0.85 -79.30 28.29
CA GLU A 316 0.21 -80.22 28.75
C GLU A 316 0.10 -80.53 30.25
N ILE A 317 -0.14 -79.52 31.08
CA ILE A 317 -0.41 -79.67 32.53
C ILE A 317 -1.63 -80.55 32.74
N THR A 318 -2.73 -80.28 32.03
CA THR A 318 -3.98 -81.05 32.16
C THR A 318 -3.78 -82.52 31.78
N SER A 319 -3.09 -82.79 30.67
CA SER A 319 -2.78 -84.15 30.23
C SER A 319 -1.84 -84.89 31.20
N SER A 320 -0.86 -84.18 31.77
CA SER A 320 0.08 -84.72 32.75
C SER A 320 -0.62 -85.03 34.07
N ASN A 321 -1.53 -84.17 34.53
CA ASN A 321 -2.35 -84.41 35.71
C ASN A 321 -3.30 -85.60 35.54
N GLN A 322 -3.89 -85.78 34.35
CA GLN A 322 -4.66 -86.98 34.04
C GLN A 322 -3.80 -88.24 34.17
N ARG A 323 -2.58 -88.24 33.63
CA ARG A 323 -1.64 -89.37 33.78
C ARG A 323 -1.25 -89.59 35.24
N LEU A 324 -0.97 -88.51 35.98
CA LEU A 324 -0.63 -88.57 37.41
C LEU A 324 -1.76 -89.23 38.21
N SER A 325 -3.01 -88.82 37.99
CA SER A 325 -4.17 -89.41 38.67
C SER A 325 -4.35 -90.91 38.40
N PHE A 326 -4.04 -91.37 37.18
CA PHE A 326 -4.03 -92.79 36.83
C PHE A 326 -2.94 -93.54 37.60
N VAL A 327 -1.72 -92.99 37.64
CA VAL A 327 -0.58 -93.61 38.34
C VAL A 327 -0.83 -93.66 39.85
N ASP A 328 -1.39 -92.60 40.44
CA ASP A 328 -1.73 -92.50 41.86
C ASP A 328 -2.80 -93.50 42.30
N GLN A 329 -3.72 -93.87 41.41
CA GLN A 329 -4.68 -94.96 41.65
C GLN A 329 -4.02 -96.34 41.49
N ARG A 330 -3.17 -96.52 40.48
CA ARG A 330 -2.58 -97.82 40.15
C ARG A 330 -1.52 -98.29 41.14
N ILE A 331 -0.74 -97.39 41.75
CA ILE A 331 0.31 -97.75 42.71
C ILE A 331 -0.28 -98.48 43.93
N PRO A 332 -1.31 -97.96 44.63
CA PRO A 332 -2.00 -98.66 45.71
C PRO A 332 -2.59 -100.02 45.29
N ASP A 333 -3.19 -100.11 44.10
CA ASP A 333 -3.74 -101.35 43.57
C ASP A 333 -2.64 -102.42 43.40
N LEU A 334 -1.51 -102.04 42.81
CA LEU A 334 -0.35 -102.94 42.67
C LEU A 334 0.24 -103.33 44.04
N GLU A 335 0.22 -102.44 45.03
CA GLU A 335 0.64 -102.79 46.39
C GLU A 335 -0.32 -103.80 47.05
N ALA A 336 -1.63 -103.66 46.82
CA ALA A 336 -2.63 -104.62 47.26
C ALA A 336 -2.46 -105.97 46.56
N GLU A 337 -2.32 -105.99 45.23
CA GLU A 337 -2.04 -107.18 44.41
C GLU A 337 -0.74 -107.87 44.87
N LYS A 338 0.32 -107.10 45.15
CA LYS A 338 1.59 -107.60 45.70
C LYS A 338 1.39 -108.29 47.05
N LYS A 339 0.61 -107.71 47.96
CA LYS A 339 0.30 -108.31 49.26
C LYS A 339 -0.45 -109.63 49.10
N VAL A 340 -1.40 -109.71 48.17
CA VAL A 340 -2.15 -110.94 47.83
C VAL A 340 -1.23 -112.01 47.24
N ALA A 341 -0.36 -111.65 46.29
CA ALA A 341 0.60 -112.59 45.70
C ALA A 341 1.61 -113.12 46.74
N ALA A 342 2.04 -112.27 47.68
CA ALA A 342 2.93 -112.66 48.77
C ALA A 342 2.25 -113.60 49.79
N THR A 343 0.99 -113.34 50.18
CA THR A 343 0.22 -114.24 51.06
C THR A 343 -0.11 -115.57 50.39
N ALA A 344 -0.29 -115.59 49.06
CA ALA A 344 -0.39 -116.80 48.25
C ALA A 344 0.94 -117.55 48.04
N ARG A 345 2.05 -117.08 48.65
CA ARG A 345 3.42 -117.62 48.52
C ARG A 345 3.96 -117.62 47.08
N ASN A 346 3.39 -116.80 46.19
CA ASN A 346 3.88 -116.62 44.83
C ASN A 346 4.91 -115.47 44.77
N PHE A 347 6.12 -115.73 45.27
CA PHE A 347 7.17 -114.72 45.42
C PHE A 347 7.70 -114.16 44.11
N LYS A 348 7.63 -114.92 43.00
CA LYS A 348 8.02 -114.43 41.68
C LYS A 348 7.06 -113.33 41.20
N GLU A 349 5.76 -113.57 41.33
CA GLU A 349 4.75 -112.59 40.96
C GLU A 349 4.76 -111.37 41.88
N ALA A 350 4.94 -111.56 43.19
CA ALA A 350 5.13 -110.46 44.13
C ALA A 350 6.39 -109.62 43.82
N GLY A 351 7.47 -110.26 43.35
CA GLY A 351 8.68 -109.58 42.89
C GLY A 351 8.46 -108.76 41.62
N ARG A 352 7.74 -109.32 40.63
CA ARG A 352 7.37 -108.63 39.38
C ARG A 352 6.50 -107.39 39.65
N ILE A 353 5.43 -107.57 40.42
CA ILE A 353 4.50 -106.48 40.81
C ILE A 353 5.25 -105.40 41.61
N SER A 354 6.20 -105.80 42.47
CA SER A 354 7.02 -104.81 43.19
C SER A 354 7.97 -104.03 42.30
N ALA A 355 8.47 -104.61 41.20
CA ALA A 355 9.28 -103.90 40.22
C ALA A 355 8.43 -102.92 39.40
N GLU A 356 7.23 -103.35 39.00
CA GLU A 356 6.24 -102.52 38.30
C GLU A 356 5.79 -101.31 39.13
N SER A 357 5.47 -101.53 40.41
CA SER A 357 5.13 -100.47 41.38
C SER A 357 6.28 -99.46 41.56
N LYS A 358 7.54 -99.94 41.66
CA LYS A 358 8.72 -99.04 41.72
C LYS A 358 8.92 -98.25 40.44
N ALA A 359 8.73 -98.87 39.28
CA ALA A 359 8.84 -98.20 37.99
C ALA A 359 7.77 -97.10 37.85
N LEU A 360 6.51 -97.39 38.23
CA LEU A 360 5.43 -96.41 38.25
C LEU A 360 5.65 -95.29 39.28
N SER A 361 6.26 -95.58 40.43
CA SER A 361 6.64 -94.55 41.41
C SER A 361 7.67 -93.58 40.84
N LEU A 362 8.65 -94.09 40.09
CA LEU A 362 9.66 -93.25 39.43
C LEU A 362 9.05 -92.45 38.27
N GLU A 363 8.12 -93.06 37.51
CA GLU A 363 7.32 -92.35 36.52
C GLU A 363 6.49 -91.22 37.17
N ARG A 364 5.87 -91.46 38.32
CA ARG A 364 5.11 -90.45 39.09
C ARG A 364 6.00 -89.27 39.46
N GLU A 365 7.18 -89.51 40.04
CA GLU A 365 8.11 -88.45 40.40
C GLU A 365 8.56 -87.65 39.17
N THR A 366 8.78 -88.32 38.04
CA THR A 366 9.15 -87.67 36.77
C THR A 366 8.01 -86.80 36.22
N ILE A 367 6.77 -87.31 36.22
CA ILE A 367 5.60 -86.55 35.77
C ILE A 367 5.32 -85.38 36.72
N GLN A 368 5.45 -85.58 38.03
CA GLN A 368 5.28 -84.54 39.03
C GLN A 368 6.28 -83.39 38.81
N ALA A 369 7.56 -83.70 38.61
CA ALA A 369 8.58 -82.70 38.29
C ALA A 369 8.24 -81.93 37.00
N ARG A 370 7.74 -82.62 35.97
CA ARG A 370 7.30 -81.98 34.71
C ARG A 370 6.08 -81.06 34.90
N VAL A 371 5.13 -81.44 35.75
CA VAL A 371 3.97 -80.60 36.08
C VAL A 371 4.42 -79.35 36.85
N GLU A 372 5.36 -79.47 37.78
CA GLU A 372 5.91 -78.33 38.53
C GLU A 372 6.67 -77.37 37.62
N GLU A 373 7.48 -77.91 36.69
CA GLU A 373 8.18 -77.12 35.67
C GLU A 373 7.21 -76.39 34.74
N ALA A 374 6.26 -77.10 34.14
CA ALA A 374 5.24 -76.51 33.27
C ALA A 374 4.35 -75.50 34.00
N SER A 375 4.02 -75.73 35.28
CA SER A 375 3.30 -74.75 36.10
C SER A 375 4.11 -73.47 36.32
N SER A 376 5.42 -73.60 36.60
CA SER A 376 6.29 -72.42 36.75
C SER A 376 6.46 -71.64 35.44
N GLU A 377 6.47 -72.33 34.29
CA GLU A 377 6.47 -71.67 32.97
C GLU A 377 5.14 -70.98 32.68
N LEU A 378 4.01 -71.60 33.06
CA LEU A 378 2.69 -71.00 32.96
C LEU A 378 2.60 -69.71 33.77
N ASP A 379 3.04 -69.71 35.03
CA ASP A 379 3.03 -68.52 35.89
C ASP A 379 3.83 -67.36 35.27
N LYS A 380 5.01 -67.65 34.68
CA LYS A 380 5.81 -66.65 33.97
C LYS A 380 5.10 -66.11 32.73
N MET A 381 4.45 -66.97 31.94
CA MET A 381 3.68 -66.54 30.78
C MET A 381 2.49 -65.67 31.17
N GLU A 382 1.80 -66.00 32.27
CA GLU A 382 0.69 -65.18 32.77
C GLU A 382 1.15 -63.80 33.24
N GLU A 383 2.33 -63.71 33.88
CA GLU A 383 2.95 -62.42 34.24
C GLU A 383 3.33 -61.61 32.98
N GLU A 384 3.91 -62.25 31.95
CA GLU A 384 4.23 -61.59 30.68
C GLU A 384 2.98 -61.11 29.92
N ILE A 385 1.90 -61.90 29.92
CA ILE A 385 0.60 -61.52 29.35
C ILE A 385 0.06 -60.28 30.06
N GLN A 386 0.05 -60.28 31.40
CA GLN A 386 -0.44 -59.15 32.19
C GLN A 386 0.37 -57.87 31.92
N ASN A 387 1.70 -57.99 31.92
CA ASN A 387 2.60 -56.88 31.59
C ASN A 387 2.36 -56.34 30.16
N THR A 388 2.03 -57.21 29.21
CA THR A 388 1.76 -56.82 27.82
C THR A 388 0.40 -56.11 27.70
N ILE A 389 -0.62 -56.58 28.42
CA ILE A 389 -1.95 -55.94 28.48
C ILE A 389 -1.84 -54.53 29.08
N GLU A 390 -1.07 -54.36 30.16
CA GLU A 390 -0.87 -53.05 30.80
C GLU A 390 -0.20 -52.06 29.84
N LYS A 391 0.89 -52.47 29.16
CA LYS A 391 1.55 -51.63 28.14
C LYS A 391 0.65 -51.30 26.96
N LEU A 392 -0.18 -52.25 26.52
CA LEU A 392 -1.13 -52.05 25.44
C LEU A 392 -2.16 -50.98 25.83
N HIS A 393 -2.72 -51.08 27.03
CA HIS A 393 -3.66 -50.09 27.55
C HIS A 393 -3.03 -48.69 27.68
N GLU A 394 -1.79 -48.60 28.20
CA GLU A 394 -1.06 -47.33 28.28
C GLU A 394 -0.88 -46.67 26.90
N LYS A 395 -0.53 -47.47 25.87
CA LYS A 395 -0.35 -46.97 24.50
C LYS A 395 -1.68 -46.54 23.87
N GLU A 396 -2.76 -47.28 24.08
CA GLU A 396 -4.09 -46.90 23.60
C GLU A 396 -4.57 -45.58 24.21
N VAL A 397 -4.35 -45.38 25.51
CA VAL A 397 -4.62 -44.10 26.17
C VAL A 397 -3.77 -42.97 25.58
N LEU A 398 -2.50 -43.24 25.28
CA LEU A 398 -1.62 -42.26 24.64
C LEU A 398 -2.06 -41.92 23.20
N VAL A 399 -2.51 -42.92 22.42
CA VAL A 399 -3.09 -42.71 21.08
C VAL A 399 -4.29 -41.76 21.18
N LEU A 400 -5.24 -42.03 22.07
CA LEU A 400 -6.43 -41.17 22.25
C LEU A 400 -6.06 -39.73 22.65
N SER A 401 -5.07 -39.59 23.54
CA SER A 401 -4.55 -38.28 23.94
C SER A 401 -3.94 -37.51 22.76
N LYS A 402 -3.16 -38.20 21.92
CA LYS A 402 -2.53 -37.62 20.72
C LYS A 402 -3.54 -37.30 19.63
N GLU A 403 -4.54 -38.15 19.42
CA GLU A 403 -5.66 -37.88 18.51
C GLU A 403 -6.42 -36.62 18.93
N ARG A 404 -6.62 -36.41 20.24
CA ARG A 404 -7.18 -35.16 20.76
C ARG A 404 -6.29 -33.95 20.46
N GLU A 405 -4.97 -34.06 20.61
CA GLU A 405 -4.00 -33.00 20.28
C GLU A 405 -4.02 -32.63 18.79
N ALA A 406 -4.06 -33.64 17.91
CA ALA A 406 -4.21 -33.45 16.46
C ALA A 406 -5.55 -32.79 16.12
N ALA A 407 -6.65 -33.24 16.74
CA ALA A 407 -7.97 -32.68 16.53
C ALA A 407 -8.05 -31.20 16.95
N MET A 408 -7.39 -30.80 18.03
CA MET A 408 -7.30 -29.38 18.43
C MET A 408 -6.58 -28.53 17.39
N SER A 409 -5.41 -28.99 16.93
CA SER A 409 -4.63 -28.29 15.89
C SER A 409 -5.42 -28.16 14.58
N ARG A 410 -6.11 -29.24 14.18
CA ARG A 410 -6.98 -29.27 13.00
C ARG A 410 -8.19 -28.33 13.16
N CYS A 411 -8.85 -28.32 14.32
CA CYS A 411 -9.95 -27.39 14.60
C CYS A 411 -9.53 -25.93 14.45
N GLU A 412 -8.36 -25.56 14.99
CA GLU A 412 -7.81 -24.21 14.83
C GLU A 412 -7.55 -23.87 13.37
N ARG A 413 -6.93 -24.79 12.63
CA ARG A 413 -6.63 -24.62 11.21
C ARG A 413 -7.90 -24.48 10.38
N LEU A 414 -8.89 -25.34 10.58
CA LEU A 414 -10.17 -25.29 9.86
C LEU A 414 -10.93 -24.00 10.11
N ARG A 415 -10.91 -23.47 11.35
CA ARG A 415 -11.50 -22.15 11.65
C ARG A 415 -10.77 -21.01 10.96
N LEU A 416 -9.44 -21.09 10.84
CA LEU A 416 -8.66 -20.16 10.00
C LEU A 416 -9.04 -20.26 8.52
N VAL A 417 -9.21 -21.48 8.00
CA VAL A 417 -9.65 -21.71 6.61
C VAL A 417 -11.05 -21.13 6.39
N ALA A 418 -12.00 -21.42 7.27
CA ALA A 418 -13.36 -20.89 7.18
C ALA A 418 -13.39 -19.36 7.23
N ALA A 419 -12.65 -18.77 8.17
CA ALA A 419 -12.57 -17.31 8.29
C ALA A 419 -11.91 -16.65 7.07
N SER A 420 -10.81 -17.20 6.55
CA SER A 420 -10.19 -16.70 5.32
C SER A 420 -11.10 -16.84 4.11
N SER A 421 -11.74 -18.00 3.93
CA SER A 421 -12.67 -18.25 2.82
C SER A 421 -13.86 -17.28 2.85
N MET A 422 -14.35 -16.94 4.05
CA MET A 422 -15.40 -15.92 4.20
C MET A 422 -14.93 -14.51 3.80
N VAL A 423 -13.69 -14.16 4.11
CA VAL A 423 -13.10 -12.87 3.73
C VAL A 423 -12.83 -12.80 2.22
N GLU A 424 -12.30 -13.87 1.63
CA GLU A 424 -12.13 -13.96 0.17
C GLU A 424 -13.47 -13.99 -0.56
N ARG A 425 -14.51 -14.60 0.04
CA ARG A 425 -15.87 -14.54 -0.48
C ARG A 425 -16.40 -13.11 -0.53
N GLU A 426 -16.20 -12.33 0.54
CA GLU A 426 -16.58 -10.92 0.55
C GLU A 426 -15.84 -10.14 -0.55
N ALA A 427 -14.56 -10.43 -0.77
CA ALA A 427 -13.77 -9.86 -1.85
C ALA A 427 -14.32 -10.23 -3.24
N ALA A 428 -14.62 -11.51 -3.47
CA ALA A 428 -15.19 -11.98 -4.73
C ALA A 428 -16.54 -11.30 -5.02
N LEU A 429 -17.39 -11.12 -3.99
CA LEU A 429 -18.64 -10.37 -4.11
C LEU A 429 -18.41 -8.89 -4.43
N GLU A 430 -17.43 -8.24 -3.80
CA GLU A 430 -17.04 -6.85 -4.08
C GLU A 430 -16.52 -6.71 -5.53
N LEU A 431 -15.83 -7.73 -6.06
CA LEU A 431 -15.29 -7.79 -7.42
C LEU A 431 -16.31 -8.27 -8.47
N GLY A 432 -17.49 -8.74 -8.05
CA GLY A 432 -18.55 -9.21 -8.92
C GLY A 432 -18.41 -10.66 -9.40
N ASP A 433 -17.53 -11.45 -8.79
CA ASP A 433 -17.35 -12.88 -9.07
C ASP A 433 -18.25 -13.73 -8.16
N ILE A 434 -19.46 -14.03 -8.64
CA ILE A 434 -20.48 -14.76 -7.87
C ILE A 434 -20.13 -16.26 -7.78
N GLU A 435 -19.56 -16.83 -8.84
CA GLU A 435 -19.22 -18.26 -8.88
C GLU A 435 -18.11 -18.59 -7.88
N GLU A 436 -17.08 -17.73 -7.81
CA GLU A 436 -16.03 -17.84 -6.82
C GLU A 436 -16.57 -17.62 -5.40
N ALA A 437 -17.42 -16.60 -5.20
CA ALA A 437 -18.04 -16.34 -3.90
C ALA A 437 -18.91 -17.52 -3.39
N GLU A 438 -19.61 -18.23 -4.26
CA GLU A 438 -20.38 -19.43 -3.92
C GLU A 438 -19.46 -20.61 -3.57
N SER A 439 -18.37 -20.78 -4.31
CA SER A 439 -17.36 -21.83 -4.07
C SER A 439 -16.68 -21.62 -2.71
N LEU A 440 -16.22 -20.41 -2.42
CA LEU A 440 -15.62 -20.04 -1.13
C LEU A 440 -16.59 -20.15 0.04
N PHE A 441 -17.89 -19.90 -0.19
CA PHE A 441 -18.91 -20.12 0.84
C PHE A 441 -19.09 -21.60 1.16
N ALA A 442 -19.04 -22.46 0.13
CA ALA A 442 -19.12 -23.91 0.31
C ALA A 442 -17.89 -24.43 1.07
N GLU A 443 -16.69 -23.96 0.73
CA GLU A 443 -15.45 -24.27 1.45
C GLU A 443 -15.52 -23.85 2.91
N ALA A 444 -15.93 -22.59 3.18
CA ALA A 444 -16.06 -22.09 4.55
C ALA A 444 -17.02 -22.95 5.39
N LYS A 445 -18.16 -23.32 4.82
CA LYS A 445 -19.14 -24.19 5.48
C LYS A 445 -18.63 -25.60 5.72
N ALA A 446 -17.91 -26.17 4.75
CA ALA A 446 -17.33 -27.50 4.90
C ALA A 446 -16.30 -27.49 6.05
N ALA A 447 -15.41 -26.50 6.07
CA ALA A 447 -14.42 -26.35 7.13
C ALA A 447 -15.04 -26.12 8.52
N ASP A 448 -16.08 -25.27 8.61
CA ASP A 448 -16.81 -25.05 9.88
C ASP A 448 -17.58 -26.28 10.36
N SER A 449 -18.19 -27.04 9.43
CA SER A 449 -18.89 -28.29 9.74
C SER A 449 -17.93 -29.33 10.29
N GLU A 450 -16.80 -29.54 9.61
CA GLU A 450 -15.76 -30.46 10.04
C GLU A 450 -15.15 -30.07 11.39
N ALA A 451 -14.86 -28.77 11.58
CA ALA A 451 -14.40 -28.26 12.87
C ALA A 451 -15.43 -28.54 13.98
N SER A 452 -16.73 -28.38 13.70
CA SER A 452 -17.81 -28.65 14.65
C SER A 452 -17.91 -30.15 15.00
N GLU A 453 -17.77 -31.02 13.99
CA GLU A 453 -17.75 -32.47 14.19
C GLU A 453 -16.57 -32.93 15.05
N LEU A 454 -15.38 -32.36 14.83
CA LEU A 454 -14.19 -32.65 15.65
C LEU A 454 -14.37 -32.19 17.10
N LEU A 455 -14.96 -31.02 17.33
CA LEU A 455 -15.25 -30.52 18.68
C LEU A 455 -16.19 -31.45 19.45
N GLN A 456 -17.22 -31.97 18.78
CA GLN A 456 -18.18 -32.91 19.36
C GLN A 456 -17.52 -34.28 19.61
N THR A 457 -16.80 -34.80 18.62
CA THR A 457 -16.17 -36.13 18.69
C THR A 457 -15.15 -36.21 19.84
N PHE A 458 -14.38 -35.13 20.07
CA PHE A 458 -13.33 -35.09 21.08
C PHE A 458 -13.69 -34.32 22.36
N ASN A 459 -14.94 -33.86 22.51
CA ASN A 459 -15.40 -33.05 23.66
C ASN A 459 -14.48 -31.84 23.96
N LEU A 460 -14.32 -30.97 22.96
CA LEU A 460 -13.42 -29.81 23.01
C LEU A 460 -14.14 -28.47 23.27
N GLU A 461 -15.42 -28.49 23.64
CA GLU A 461 -16.33 -27.33 23.71
C GLU A 461 -15.93 -26.23 24.73
N GLY A 462 -14.90 -26.44 25.56
CA GLY A 462 -14.36 -25.48 26.52
C GLY A 462 -12.92 -24.99 26.23
N GLU A 463 -12.29 -25.48 25.16
CA GLU A 463 -10.92 -25.09 24.78
C GLU A 463 -10.88 -23.64 24.27
N LYS A 464 -9.85 -22.89 24.69
CA LYS A 464 -9.69 -21.48 24.29
C LYS A 464 -9.03 -21.38 22.93
N PHE A 465 -9.85 -21.42 21.89
CA PHE A 465 -9.42 -21.06 20.56
C PHE A 465 -9.26 -19.54 20.45
N GLU A 466 -8.13 -19.06 19.94
CA GLU A 466 -7.97 -17.63 19.63
C GLU A 466 -9.08 -17.17 18.67
N LYS A 467 -9.65 -15.99 18.91
CA LYS A 467 -10.64 -15.40 18.01
C LYS A 467 -9.95 -14.93 16.72
N VAL A 468 -9.80 -15.86 15.79
CA VAL A 468 -9.17 -15.67 14.50
C VAL A 468 -9.90 -14.66 13.60
N SER A 469 -11.24 -14.62 13.68
CA SER A 469 -12.06 -14.01 12.62
C SER A 469 -12.02 -12.49 12.51
N LYS A 470 -11.48 -11.75 13.50
CA LYS A 470 -11.58 -10.29 13.51
C LYS A 470 -10.46 -9.55 12.77
N HIS A 471 -9.45 -10.25 12.26
CA HIS A 471 -8.22 -9.60 11.80
C HIS A 471 -7.78 -9.98 10.38
N LEU A 472 -8.62 -10.69 9.62
CA LEU A 472 -8.29 -11.17 8.28
C LEU A 472 -8.79 -10.24 7.18
N VAL A 473 -8.02 -10.14 6.10
CA VAL A 473 -8.35 -9.36 4.89
C VAL A 473 -7.94 -10.15 3.66
N SER A 474 -8.68 -9.97 2.58
CA SER A 474 -8.34 -10.53 1.29
C SER A 474 -7.21 -9.76 0.62
N MET A 475 -6.26 -10.49 0.05
CA MET A 475 -5.18 -9.88 -0.71
C MET A 475 -5.70 -9.16 -1.97
N ALA A 476 -6.74 -9.71 -2.61
CA ALA A 476 -7.39 -9.10 -3.77
C ALA A 476 -8.01 -7.73 -3.41
N VAL A 477 -8.57 -7.59 -2.20
CA VAL A 477 -9.11 -6.32 -1.70
C VAL A 477 -8.00 -5.29 -1.44
N ILE A 478 -6.87 -5.70 -0.85
CA ILE A 478 -5.74 -4.79 -0.59
C ILE A 478 -5.17 -4.20 -1.89
N THR A 479 -5.04 -5.04 -2.91
CA THR A 479 -4.50 -4.62 -4.22
C THR A 479 -5.46 -3.72 -4.99
N SER A 480 -6.77 -3.97 -4.91
CA SER A 480 -7.80 -3.27 -5.68
C SER A 480 -8.31 -1.97 -5.02
N LEU A 481 -8.29 -1.87 -3.69
CA LEU A 481 -8.77 -0.69 -2.99
C LEU A 481 -7.75 0.46 -2.99
N ALA A 482 -8.27 1.69 -2.96
CA ALA A 482 -7.49 2.92 -2.85
C ALA A 482 -8.15 3.93 -1.91
N GLY A 483 -7.37 4.90 -1.44
CA GLY A 483 -7.87 6.04 -0.67
C GLY A 483 -8.59 5.63 0.62
N LYS A 484 -9.79 6.20 0.81
CA LYS A 484 -10.61 6.02 2.02
C LYS A 484 -11.08 4.59 2.23
N GLN A 485 -11.34 3.84 1.17
CA GLN A 485 -11.84 2.46 1.27
C GLN A 485 -10.79 1.53 1.90
N LEU A 486 -9.52 1.71 1.52
CA LEU A 486 -8.41 0.97 2.12
C LEU A 486 -8.21 1.34 3.60
N ALA A 487 -8.35 2.64 3.94
CA ALA A 487 -8.28 3.10 5.32
C ALA A 487 -9.42 2.54 6.19
N GLU A 488 -10.65 2.48 5.66
CA GLU A 488 -11.79 1.87 6.36
C GLU A 488 -11.57 0.38 6.64
N LYS A 489 -11.07 -0.38 5.65
CA LYS A 489 -10.70 -1.79 5.87
C LYS A 489 -9.60 -1.89 6.93
N ALA A 490 -8.54 -1.08 6.86
CA ALA A 490 -7.47 -1.07 7.86
C ALA A 490 -7.97 -0.80 9.29
N ILE A 491 -8.91 0.12 9.47
CA ILE A 491 -9.54 0.42 10.78
C ILE A 491 -10.36 -0.77 11.28
N SER A 492 -11.05 -1.49 10.39
CA SER A 492 -11.85 -2.67 10.75
C SER A 492 -11.02 -3.83 11.34
N ILE A 493 -9.71 -3.84 11.10
CA ILE A 493 -8.79 -4.93 11.48
C ILE A 493 -7.95 -4.54 12.69
N GLN A 494 -7.70 -3.25 12.88
CA GLN A 494 -7.03 -2.80 14.10
C GLN A 494 -7.89 -3.19 15.31
N PRO A 495 -7.31 -3.84 16.32
CA PRO A 495 -8.02 -4.00 17.57
C PRO A 495 -8.37 -2.60 18.06
N SER A 496 -9.65 -2.36 18.31
CA SER A 496 -10.10 -1.15 18.98
C SER A 496 -9.27 -0.99 20.27
N LEU A 497 -8.25 -0.13 20.23
CA LEU A 497 -7.57 0.39 21.41
C LEU A 497 -8.57 1.33 22.10
N SER A 498 -9.60 0.74 22.71
CA SER A 498 -10.61 1.47 23.47
C SER A 498 -11.41 0.51 24.35
N SER A 499 -10.80 0.09 25.47
CA SER A 499 -11.33 0.27 26.83
C SER A 499 -10.41 -0.39 27.85
#